data_AF-A0A537ZH72-F1
#
_entry.id   AF-A0A537ZH72-F1
#
_cell.length_a   1.000
_cell.length_b   1.000
_cell.length_c   1.000
_cell.angle_alpha   90.00
_cell.angle_beta   90.00
_cell.angle_gamma   90.00
#
_symmetry.space_group_name_H-M   'P 1'
#
loop_
_entity.id
_entity.type
_entity.pdbx_description
1 polymer ?
#
loop_
_entity_poly.entity_id
_entity_poly.type
_entity_poly.pdbx_seq_one_letter_code
_entity_poly.pdbx_strand_id
1 'polypeptide(L)'
;MAGVAFVKQLPPDRGVRILGLPNRLVLVFAFSCFCVLVEVLLHAAGVFHWHYWWWNVPFVPLIIVFGYMTFFGIAAWVYDMGANRRRQLQVVGGLAAVDVLAGVGLGLAGWL
;
A
#
# COMPACT_ATOMS: atom_id res chain seq x y z
N MET A 1 0.22 10.51 -3.65
CA MET A 1 1.41 10.72 -4.50
C MET A 1 2.30 9.48 -4.61
N ALA A 2 2.71 8.86 -3.49
CA ALA A 2 3.61 7.70 -3.50
C ALA A 2 3.14 6.53 -4.39
N GLY A 3 1.84 6.19 -4.38
CA GLY A 3 1.29 5.13 -5.25
C GLY A 3 1.44 5.41 -6.76
N VAL A 4 1.25 6.65 -7.19
CA VAL A 4 1.44 7.03 -8.61
C VAL A 4 2.92 6.97 -8.98
N ALA A 5 3.78 7.47 -8.10
CA ALA A 5 5.23 7.38 -8.29
C ALA A 5 5.71 5.92 -8.38
N PHE A 6 5.18 5.04 -7.51
CA PHE A 6 5.47 3.61 -7.52
C PHE A 6 5.11 2.96 -8.85
N VAL A 7 3.88 3.14 -9.33
CA VAL A 7 3.42 2.51 -10.60
C VAL A 7 4.25 3.00 -11.78
N LYS A 8 4.66 4.26 -11.81
CA LYS A 8 5.51 4.81 -12.87
C LYS A 8 6.95 4.27 -12.85
N GLN A 9 7.40 3.75 -11.72
CA GLN A 9 8.72 3.13 -11.58
C GLN A 9 8.70 1.63 -11.85
N LEU A 10 7.53 1.00 -11.99
CA LEU A 10 7.43 -0.41 -12.32
C LEU A 10 7.96 -0.68 -13.75
N PRO A 11 8.94 -1.58 -13.91
CA PRO A 11 9.40 -1.97 -15.25
C PRO A 11 8.25 -2.57 -16.06
N PRO A 12 8.13 -2.23 -17.36
CA PRO A 12 7.10 -2.81 -18.23
C PRO A 12 7.17 -4.33 -18.28
N ASP A 13 8.39 -4.87 -18.31
CA ASP A 13 8.62 -6.31 -18.25
C ASP A 13 8.62 -6.81 -16.79
N ARG A 14 7.74 -7.78 -16.51
CA ARG A 14 7.59 -8.44 -15.21
C ARG A 14 8.69 -9.47 -14.94
N GLY A 15 9.35 -9.98 -15.98
CA GLY A 15 10.41 -10.98 -15.88
C GLY A 15 11.75 -10.43 -15.38
N VAL A 16 11.92 -9.10 -15.40
CA VAL A 16 13.14 -8.44 -14.93
C VAL A 16 13.36 -8.75 -13.46
N ARG A 17 14.58 -9.19 -13.15
CA ARG A 17 15.01 -9.45 -11.78
C ARG A 17 15.89 -8.31 -11.29
N ILE A 18 15.65 -7.87 -10.06
CA ILE A 18 16.47 -6.90 -9.35
C ILE A 18 17.22 -7.68 -8.29
N LEU A 19 18.55 -7.73 -8.38
CA LEU A 19 19.41 -8.50 -7.46
C LEU A 19 18.99 -9.99 -7.34
N GLY A 20 18.53 -10.59 -8.44
CA GLY A 20 18.08 -11.98 -8.48
C GLY A 20 16.64 -12.23 -8.01
N LEU A 21 15.96 -11.22 -7.45
CA LEU A 21 14.58 -11.29 -6.99
C LEU A 21 13.58 -10.68 -8.01
N PRO A 22 12.29 -11.08 -7.98
CA PRO A 22 11.27 -10.49 -8.85
C PRO A 22 11.13 -8.97 -8.61
N ASN A 23 11.16 -8.18 -9.68
CA ASN A 23 11.11 -6.71 -9.57
C ASN A 23 9.92 -6.19 -8.75
N ARG A 24 8.74 -6.81 -8.86
CA ARG A 24 7.53 -6.40 -8.15
C ARG A 24 7.71 -6.51 -6.65
N LEU A 25 8.23 -7.64 -6.17
CA LEU A 25 8.43 -7.85 -4.73
C LEU A 25 9.45 -6.87 -4.16
N VAL A 26 10.55 -6.65 -4.88
CA VAL A 26 11.59 -5.70 -4.46
C VAL A 26 11.03 -4.28 -4.39
N LEU A 27 10.33 -3.81 -5.41
CA LEU A 27 9.78 -2.46 -5.45
C LEU A 27 8.64 -2.27 -4.43
N VAL A 28 7.73 -3.26 -4.31
CA VAL A 28 6.65 -3.24 -3.32
C VAL A 28 7.24 -3.13 -1.91
N PHE A 29 8.23 -3.96 -1.59
CA PHE A 29 8.89 -3.93 -0.30
C PHE A 29 9.65 -2.62 -0.06
N ALA A 30 10.44 -2.15 -1.03
CA ALA A 30 11.22 -0.92 -0.93
C ALA A 30 10.33 0.31 -0.68
N PHE A 31 9.23 0.45 -1.43
CA PHE A 31 8.27 1.54 -1.24
C PHE A 31 7.53 1.44 0.09
N SER A 32 7.20 0.22 0.54
CA SER A 32 6.58 0.01 1.85
C SER A 32 7.51 0.44 2.98
N CYS A 33 8.79 0.04 2.92
CA CYS A 33 9.80 0.48 3.87
C CYS A 33 10.01 2.00 3.84
N PHE A 34 10.01 2.63 2.66
CA PHE A 34 10.13 4.07 2.53
C PHE A 34 8.98 4.82 3.20
N CYS A 35 7.73 4.40 2.97
CA CYS A 35 6.57 5.04 3.61
C CYS A 35 6.60 4.88 5.14
N VAL A 36 6.92 3.69 5.63
CA VAL A 36 7.03 3.45 7.07
C VAL A 36 8.20 4.20 7.69
N LEU A 37 9.32 4.35 6.98
CA LEU A 37 10.42 5.20 7.42
C LEU A 37 9.96 6.65 7.61
N VAL A 38 9.21 7.20 6.65
CA VAL A 38 8.62 8.54 6.79
C VAL A 38 7.67 8.60 7.99
N GLU A 39 6.83 7.59 8.22
CA GLU A 39 5.98 7.52 9.41
C GLU A 39 6.78 7.50 10.71
N VAL A 40 7.84 6.70 10.80
CA VAL A 40 8.72 6.64 11.98
C VAL A 40 9.36 8.01 12.24
N LEU A 41 9.80 8.72 11.20
CA LEU A 41 10.37 10.06 11.32
C LEU A 41 9.32 11.07 11.81
N LEU A 42 8.10 11.02 11.28
CA LEU A 42 7.00 11.87 11.74
C LEU A 42 6.58 11.55 13.18
N HIS A 43 6.66 10.27 13.56
CA HIS A 43 6.41 9.81 14.92
C HIS A 43 7.48 10.33 15.88
N ALA A 44 8.75 10.24 15.51
CA ALA A 44 9.86 10.79 16.28
C ALA A 44 9.80 12.33 16.39
N ALA A 45 9.28 13.01 15.38
CA ALA A 45 9.05 14.46 15.39
C ALA A 45 7.83 14.89 16.23
N GLY A 46 7.03 13.95 16.75
CA GLY A 46 5.82 14.25 17.53
C GLY A 46 4.65 14.79 16.70
N VAL A 47 4.70 14.68 15.37
CA VAL A 47 3.60 15.12 14.47
C VAL A 47 2.60 13.99 14.25
N PHE A 48 3.06 12.75 14.29
CA PHE A 48 2.25 11.56 14.04
C PHE A 48 2.31 10.62 15.25
N HIS A 49 1.17 10.03 15.62
CA HIS A 49 1.09 9.19 16.81
C HIS A 49 0.38 7.89 16.47
N TRP A 50 1.03 6.78 16.78
CA TRP A 50 0.40 5.48 16.72
C TRP A 50 -0.33 5.19 18.03
N HIS A 51 -1.65 5.13 17.97
CA HIS A 51 -2.48 5.01 19.18
C HIS A 51 -2.52 3.58 19.75
N TYR A 52 -2.44 2.56 18.89
CA TYR A 52 -2.56 1.16 19.32
C TYR A 52 -1.19 0.54 19.61
N TRP A 53 -1.08 -0.15 20.76
CA TRP A 53 0.17 -0.78 21.20
C TRP A 53 0.75 -1.81 20.21
N TRP A 54 -0.12 -2.52 19.49
CA TRP A 54 0.25 -3.51 18.48
C TRP A 54 0.52 -2.90 17.09
N TRP A 55 0.19 -1.62 16.91
CA TRP A 55 0.45 -0.84 15.70
C TRP A 55 1.42 0.31 16.01
N ASN A 56 2.44 0.04 16.82
CA ASN A 56 3.44 1.02 17.24
C ASN A 56 4.82 0.33 17.32
N VAL A 57 5.90 1.07 17.54
CA VAL A 57 7.24 0.53 17.80
C VAL A 57 7.17 -0.41 19.01
N PRO A 58 7.68 -1.67 18.92
CA PRO A 58 8.58 -2.20 17.89
C PRO A 58 7.91 -2.97 16.74
N PHE A 59 6.58 -3.04 16.65
CA PHE A 59 5.82 -3.80 15.64
C PHE A 59 5.83 -3.16 14.25
N VAL A 60 6.87 -2.39 13.91
CA VAL A 60 7.07 -1.75 12.60
C VAL A 60 6.96 -2.73 11.43
N PRO A 61 7.45 -3.98 11.49
CA PRO A 61 7.25 -4.96 10.42
C PRO A 61 5.78 -5.23 10.09
N LEU A 62 4.88 -5.18 11.08
CA LEU A 62 3.44 -5.33 10.87
C LEU A 62 2.89 -4.20 10.00
N ILE A 63 3.34 -2.97 10.27
CA ILE A 63 2.95 -1.76 9.55
C ILE A 63 3.49 -1.80 8.12
N ILE A 64 4.71 -2.30 7.91
CA ILE A 64 5.28 -2.51 6.57
C ILE A 64 4.37 -3.46 5.78
N VAL A 65 4.07 -4.64 6.34
CA VAL A 65 3.32 -5.69 5.62
C VAL A 65 1.87 -5.28 5.37
N PHE A 66 1.13 -4.94 6.42
CA PHE A 66 -0.31 -4.69 6.33
C PHE A 66 -0.65 -3.24 6.01
N GLY A 67 0.19 -2.29 6.40
CA GLY A 67 -0.04 -0.86 6.17
C GLY A 67 0.34 -0.41 4.76
N TYR A 68 1.30 -1.08 4.09
CA TYR A 68 1.79 -0.65 2.78
C TYR A 68 1.98 -1.77 1.77
N MET A 69 2.54 -2.91 2.17
CA MET A 69 2.92 -3.96 1.21
C MET A 69 1.71 -4.57 0.51
N THR A 70 0.60 -4.72 1.22
CA THR A 70 -0.71 -5.11 0.68
C THR A 70 -1.18 -4.14 -0.41
N PHE A 71 -1.16 -2.83 -0.14
CA PHE A 71 -1.65 -1.81 -1.07
C PHE A 71 -0.76 -1.67 -2.31
N PHE A 72 0.56 -1.59 -2.13
CA PHE A 72 1.50 -1.56 -3.25
C PHE A 72 1.46 -2.88 -4.04
N GLY A 73 1.28 -4.01 -3.38
CA GLY A 73 1.09 -5.31 -4.01
C GLY A 73 -0.14 -5.36 -4.91
N ILE A 74 -1.28 -4.86 -4.42
CA ILE A 74 -2.50 -4.75 -5.23
C ILE A 74 -2.29 -3.76 -6.39
N ALA A 75 -1.62 -2.63 -6.16
CA ALA A 75 -1.32 -1.67 -7.22
C ALA A 75 -0.46 -2.29 -8.34
N ALA A 76 0.57 -3.05 -7.98
CA ALA A 76 1.39 -3.81 -8.94
C ALA A 76 0.56 -4.87 -9.67
N TRP A 77 -0.32 -5.57 -8.96
CA TRP A 77 -1.17 -6.60 -9.56
C TRP A 77 -2.17 -6.03 -10.57
N VAL A 78 -2.82 -4.90 -10.24
CA VAL A 78 -3.74 -4.19 -11.15
C VAL A 78 -2.99 -3.65 -12.36
N TYR A 79 -1.79 -3.10 -12.17
CA TYR A 79 -0.92 -2.65 -13.26
C TYR A 79 -0.58 -3.80 -14.22
N ASP A 80 -0.24 -4.97 -13.68
CA ASP A 80 0.10 -6.17 -14.45
C ASP A 80 -1.10 -6.79 -15.20
N MET A 81 -2.34 -6.31 -14.99
CA MET A 81 -3.50 -6.74 -15.79
C MET A 81 -3.51 -6.18 -17.22
N GLY A 82 -2.60 -5.26 -17.54
CA GLY A 82 -2.36 -4.76 -18.90
C GLY A 82 -3.62 -4.20 -19.57
N ALA A 83 -3.94 -4.71 -20.76
CA ALA A 83 -5.07 -4.25 -21.57
C ALA A 83 -6.46 -4.70 -21.04
N ASN A 84 -6.53 -5.57 -20.02
CA ASN A 84 -7.79 -6.04 -19.48
C ASN A 84 -8.44 -4.99 -18.56
N ARG A 85 -8.93 -3.91 -19.19
CA ARG A 85 -9.50 -2.75 -18.50
C ARG A 85 -10.72 -3.12 -17.65
N ARG A 86 -11.53 -4.08 -18.12
CA ARG A 86 -12.71 -4.55 -17.38
C ARG A 86 -12.31 -5.14 -16.02
N ARG A 87 -11.28 -6.00 -15.99
CA ARG A 87 -10.80 -6.59 -14.74
C ARG A 87 -10.17 -5.55 -13.82
N GLN A 88 -9.41 -4.59 -14.37
CA GLN A 88 -8.87 -3.47 -13.58
C GLN A 88 -9.98 -2.67 -12.90
N LEU A 89 -11.02 -2.30 -13.65
CA LEU A 89 -12.16 -1.56 -13.12
C LEU A 89 -12.95 -2.35 -12.08
N GLN A 90 -13.08 -3.68 -12.25
CA GLN A 90 -13.71 -4.53 -11.25
C GLN A 90 -12.94 -4.55 -9.92
N VAL A 91 -11.62 -4.68 -9.97
CA VAL A 91 -10.80 -4.70 -8.75
C VAL A 91 -10.79 -3.34 -8.07
N VAL A 92 -10.53 -2.27 -8.82
CA VAL A 92 -10.51 -0.90 -8.28
C VAL A 92 -11.89 -0.48 -7.80
N GLY A 93 -12.94 -0.80 -8.55
CA GLY A 93 -14.33 -0.56 -8.15
C GLY A 93 -14.73 -1.35 -6.91
N GLY A 94 -14.27 -2.59 -6.77
CA GLY A 94 -14.46 -3.40 -5.57
C GLY A 94 -13.79 -2.79 -4.33
N LEU A 95 -12.54 -2.34 -4.47
CA LEU A 95 -11.83 -1.61 -3.41
C LEU A 95 -12.58 -0.34 -3.00
N ALA A 96 -12.98 0.48 -3.98
CA ALA A 96 -13.74 1.69 -3.71
C ALA A 96 -15.08 1.40 -3.03
N ALA A 97 -15.77 0.32 -3.40
CA ALA A 97 -17.00 -0.10 -2.75
C ALA A 97 -16.77 -0.50 -1.29
N VAL A 98 -15.70 -1.25 -1.00
CA VAL A 98 -15.32 -1.60 0.39
C VAL A 98 -15.05 -0.35 1.20
N ASP A 99 -14.29 0.61 0.66
CA ASP A 99 -13.97 1.87 1.35
C ASP A 99 -15.23 2.69 1.63
N VAL A 100 -16.15 2.80 0.67
CA VAL A 100 -17.42 3.52 0.83
C VAL A 100 -18.29 2.83 1.88
N LEU A 101 -18.42 1.50 1.84
CA LEU A 101 -19.21 0.75 2.82
C LEU A 101 -18.63 0.87 4.22
N ALA A 102 -17.31 0.77 4.35
CA ALA A 102 -16.63 0.97 5.63
C ALA A 102 -16.81 2.40 6.13
N GLY A 103 -16.67 3.40 5.26
CA GLY A 103 -16.89 4.81 5.60
C GLY A 103 -18.32 5.10 6.07
N VAL A 104 -19.33 4.59 5.35
CA VAL A 104 -20.74 4.73 5.76
C VAL A 104 -20.99 4.00 7.08
N GLY A 105 -20.51 2.78 7.23
CA GLY A 105 -20.70 1.99 8.46
C GLY A 105 -20.06 2.62 9.69
N LEU A 106 -18.80 3.07 9.56
CA LEU A 106 -18.07 3.74 10.64
C LEU A 106 -18.66 5.12 10.97
N GLY A 107 -19.11 5.86 9.95
CA GLY A 107 -19.79 7.15 10.17
C GLY A 107 -21.10 6.99 10.91
N LEU A 108 -21.92 6.00 10.56
CA LEU A 108 -23.14 5.67 11.30
C LEU A 108 -22.86 5.23 12.74
N ALA A 109 -21.70 4.60 12.99
CA ALA A 109 -21.24 4.23 14.32
C ALA A 109 -20.59 5.40 15.10
N GLY A 110 -20.46 6.60 14.50
CA GLY A 110 -19.89 7.78 15.14
C GLY A 110 -18.36 7.83 15.15
N TRP A 111 -17.68 7.07 14.28
CA TRP A 111 -16.21 6.98 14.21
C TRP A 111 -15.59 7.86 13.10
N LEU A 112 -16.42 8.55 12.31
CA LEU A 112 -16.05 9.51 11.26
C LEU A 112 -16.79 10.82 11.48
#